data_AF-A0A3D8T4D9-F1
#
_entry.id   AF-A0A3D8T4D9-F1
#
_cell.length_a   1.000
_cell.length_b   1.000
_cell.length_c   1.000
_cell.angle_alpha   90.00
_cell.angle_beta   90.00
_cell.angle_gamma   90.00
#
_symmetry.space_group_name_H-M   'P 1'
#
loop_
_entity.id
_entity.type
_entity.pdbx_description
1 polymer ?
#
loop_
_entity_poly.entity_id
_entity_poly.type
_entity_poly.pdbx_seq_one_letter_code
_entity_poly.pdbx_strand_id
1 'polypeptide(L)'
;MQSQALIPCPSGPGFSQQGSLDWIQLVRSSYSIPREILSRFSQAGVEPLTLTVGQAIFSRFVLPPCTQQKIEETLATLKPFSSYGQVLWFGFGVKHVARLLVESEQGMICLALCGSLSVSYEKFYCAQVLRSMTQLQNASGDLSPSISQWSQLINICSGTLLSSDFPNIVEGFSRLWYNAQNPAIWQQQGGTPPDSLGQALLTLFDIASGSLQSATFVGGPDCAWIAAVAEWILCLSVEVRDAESDESLYRKVGDGHCHEAQVTILRAFHREPMVRLKDKICFLPSGVSDFHATTAGDKRVFARARSSWETILSDTFPGDALQRLLSSEAVRAFFVMPRF
;
A
#
# COMPACT_ATOMS: atom_id res chain seq x y z
N MET A 1 -59.12 -35.97 9.44
CA MET A 1 -58.91 -35.25 10.72
C MET A 1 -57.43 -35.44 11.08
N GLN A 2 -56.51 -34.58 10.61
CA GLN A 2 -56.02 -33.35 11.28
C GLN A 2 -55.67 -33.62 12.76
N SER A 3 -54.38 -33.69 13.15
CA SER A 3 -53.45 -32.61 13.57
C SER A 3 -53.15 -32.86 15.07
N GLN A 4 -51.99 -32.68 15.70
CA GLN A 4 -50.77 -31.90 15.50
C GLN A 4 -49.58 -32.66 16.13
N ALA A 5 -48.38 -32.56 15.56
CA ALA A 5 -47.13 -32.86 16.26
C ALA A 5 -46.29 -31.57 16.32
N LEU A 6 -45.80 -31.28 17.52
CA LEU A 6 -45.04 -30.10 17.91
C LEU A 6 -43.79 -29.90 17.03
N ILE A 7 -43.65 -28.68 16.51
CA ILE A 7 -42.44 -28.20 15.82
C ILE A 7 -41.36 -27.96 16.89
N PRO A 8 -40.18 -28.58 16.81
CA PRO A 8 -39.03 -28.14 17.58
C PRO A 8 -38.36 -26.97 16.85
N CYS A 9 -38.40 -25.78 17.45
CA CYS A 9 -37.45 -24.72 17.13
C CYS A 9 -36.05 -25.15 17.58
N PRO A 10 -35.02 -25.15 16.72
CA PRO A 10 -33.65 -25.11 17.17
C PRO A 10 -33.29 -23.65 17.49
N SER A 11 -33.53 -23.25 18.74
CA SER A 11 -32.85 -22.12 19.36
C SER A 11 -31.41 -22.53 19.68
N GLY A 12 -30.47 -22.11 18.85
CA GLY A 12 -29.06 -22.04 19.19
C GLY A 12 -28.55 -20.67 18.74
N PRO A 13 -28.03 -19.81 19.64
CA PRO A 13 -27.35 -18.60 19.21
C PRO A 13 -26.04 -19.05 18.56
N GLY A 14 -26.06 -19.18 17.23
CA GLY A 14 -24.84 -19.26 16.45
C GLY A 14 -24.06 -17.98 16.71
N PHE A 15 -22.90 -18.10 17.34
CA PHE A 15 -21.91 -17.05 17.34
C PHE A 15 -21.62 -16.70 15.88
N SER A 16 -22.20 -15.60 15.38
CA SER A 16 -21.69 -14.97 14.17
C SER A 16 -20.28 -14.53 14.52
N GLN A 17 -19.27 -15.22 13.99
CA GLN A 17 -17.89 -14.74 13.99
C GLN A 17 -17.88 -13.43 13.20
N GLN A 18 -18.11 -12.33 13.90
CA GLN A 18 -18.10 -10.99 13.36
C GLN A 18 -16.63 -10.66 13.05
N GLY A 19 -16.22 -10.91 11.81
CA GLY A 19 -14.85 -10.65 11.33
C GLY A 19 -14.21 -11.75 10.46
N SER A 20 -14.84 -12.93 10.30
CA SER A 20 -14.31 -13.99 9.43
C SER A 20 -14.98 -13.94 8.04
N LEU A 21 -14.18 -13.88 6.97
CA LEU A 21 -14.67 -13.95 5.60
C LEU A 21 -15.19 -15.38 5.30
N ASP A 22 -16.46 -15.52 4.93
CA ASP A 22 -17.01 -16.80 4.48
C ASP A 22 -16.63 -17.05 3.00
N TRP A 23 -15.46 -17.63 2.80
CA TRP A 23 -14.92 -17.98 1.48
C TRP A 23 -15.81 -18.95 0.70
N ILE A 24 -16.56 -19.82 1.39
CA ILE A 24 -17.45 -20.79 0.75
C ILE A 24 -18.70 -20.07 0.22
N GLN A 25 -19.23 -19.11 0.97
CA GLN A 25 -20.28 -18.23 0.48
C GLN A 25 -19.79 -17.33 -0.64
N LEU A 26 -18.54 -16.86 -0.63
CA LEU A 26 -18.00 -16.04 -1.70
C LEU A 26 -18.01 -16.76 -3.06
N VAL A 27 -17.62 -18.04 -3.08
CA VAL A 27 -17.64 -18.89 -4.28
C VAL A 27 -19.06 -19.17 -4.78
N ARG A 28 -19.99 -19.31 -3.84
CA ARG A 28 -21.41 -19.57 -4.13
C ARG A 28 -22.18 -18.30 -4.45
N SER A 29 -21.67 -17.14 -4.02
CA SER A 29 -22.23 -15.84 -4.33
C SER A 29 -21.95 -15.57 -5.80
N SER A 30 -22.97 -15.79 -6.61
CA SER A 30 -22.96 -15.39 -8.01
C SER A 30 -23.08 -13.86 -8.03
N TYR A 31 -21.99 -13.15 -7.75
CA TYR A 31 -21.97 -11.71 -7.99
C TYR A 31 -22.24 -11.51 -9.48
N SER A 32 -23.34 -10.84 -9.80
CA SER A 32 -23.71 -10.52 -11.18
C SER A 32 -22.81 -9.39 -11.67
N ILE A 33 -21.53 -9.66 -11.83
CA ILE A 33 -20.63 -8.74 -12.53
C ILE A 33 -21.15 -8.67 -13.96
N PRO A 34 -21.54 -7.48 -14.48
CA PRO A 34 -21.99 -7.34 -15.85
C PRO A 34 -21.00 -7.98 -16.82
N ARG A 35 -21.50 -8.75 -17.80
CA ARG A 35 -20.67 -9.49 -18.76
C ARG A 35 -19.69 -8.58 -19.50
N GLU A 36 -20.07 -7.33 -19.74
CA GLU A 36 -19.21 -6.31 -20.36
C GLU A 36 -18.00 -5.94 -19.48
N ILE A 37 -18.18 -5.89 -18.17
CA ILE A 37 -17.12 -5.62 -17.20
C ILE A 37 -16.18 -6.82 -17.13
N LEU A 38 -16.72 -8.04 -16.99
CA LEU A 38 -15.94 -9.28 -17.03
C LEU A 38 -15.11 -9.43 -18.32
N SER A 39 -15.70 -9.08 -19.47
CA SER A 39 -15.01 -9.13 -20.76
C SER A 39 -13.79 -8.22 -20.78
N ARG A 40 -13.87 -7.01 -20.22
CA ARG A 40 -12.76 -6.05 -20.17
C ARG A 40 -11.66 -6.47 -19.21
N PHE A 41 -12.02 -7.01 -18.04
CA PHE A 41 -11.04 -7.57 -17.11
C PHE A 41 -10.30 -8.77 -17.71
N SER A 42 -11.03 -9.69 -18.35
CA SER A 42 -10.45 -10.82 -19.06
C SER A 42 -9.54 -10.37 -20.21
N GLN A 43 -9.93 -9.35 -20.97
CA GLN A 43 -9.07 -8.74 -22.00
C GLN A 43 -7.81 -8.08 -21.42
N ALA A 44 -7.88 -7.55 -20.21
CA ALA A 44 -6.71 -7.03 -19.48
C ALA A 44 -5.90 -8.13 -18.78
N GLY A 45 -6.26 -9.40 -19.00
CA GLY A 45 -5.58 -10.57 -18.44
C GLY A 45 -5.96 -10.88 -16.99
N VAL A 46 -6.89 -10.15 -16.37
CA VAL A 46 -7.33 -10.45 -15.00
C VAL A 46 -8.45 -11.46 -15.02
N GLU A 47 -8.19 -12.59 -14.37
CA GLU A 47 -9.21 -13.60 -14.17
C GLU A 47 -10.30 -13.14 -13.20
N PRO A 48 -11.58 -13.50 -13.43
CA PRO A 48 -12.68 -13.13 -12.56
C PRO A 48 -12.48 -13.52 -11.10
N LEU A 49 -11.88 -14.69 -10.85
CA LEU A 49 -11.56 -15.16 -9.49
C LEU A 49 -10.68 -14.16 -8.73
N THR A 50 -9.67 -13.59 -9.39
CA THR A 50 -8.76 -12.61 -8.81
C THR A 50 -9.50 -11.34 -8.37
N LEU A 51 -10.51 -10.92 -9.13
CA LEU A 51 -11.32 -9.75 -8.78
C LEU A 51 -12.25 -10.05 -7.62
N THR A 52 -12.93 -11.19 -7.64
CA THR A 52 -13.84 -11.57 -6.55
C THR A 52 -13.06 -11.71 -5.25
N VAL A 53 -11.89 -12.34 -5.28
CA VAL A 53 -11.01 -12.50 -4.10
C VAL A 53 -10.43 -11.15 -3.68
N GLY A 54 -10.01 -10.30 -4.62
CA GLY A 54 -9.57 -8.94 -4.33
C GLY A 54 -10.65 -8.14 -3.60
N GLN A 55 -11.86 -8.09 -4.17
CA GLN A 55 -13.01 -7.42 -3.54
C GLN A 55 -13.36 -8.02 -2.18
N ALA A 56 -13.25 -9.34 -1.99
CA ALA A 56 -13.47 -9.99 -0.70
C ALA A 56 -12.49 -9.52 0.37
N ILE A 57 -11.20 -9.48 0.04
CA ILE A 57 -10.13 -9.03 0.94
C ILE A 57 -10.33 -7.58 1.34
N PHE A 58 -10.81 -6.76 0.40
CA PHE A 58 -11.06 -5.35 0.62
C PHE A 58 -12.42 -5.04 1.24
N SER A 59 -13.35 -5.99 1.28
CA SER A 59 -14.71 -5.81 1.81
C SER A 59 -14.79 -5.38 3.28
N ARG A 60 -13.74 -5.65 4.05
CA ARG A 60 -13.61 -5.24 5.46
C ARG A 60 -13.22 -3.78 5.62
N PHE A 61 -12.90 -3.10 4.53
CA PHE A 61 -12.39 -1.75 4.54
C PHE A 61 -13.45 -0.76 4.05
N VAL A 62 -13.45 0.41 4.68
CA VAL A 62 -14.33 1.54 4.36
C VAL A 62 -13.43 2.69 3.96
N LEU A 63 -13.52 3.10 2.69
CA LEU A 63 -12.69 4.19 2.20
C LEU A 63 -13.31 5.53 2.64
N PRO A 64 -12.58 6.41 3.33
CA PRO A 64 -13.12 7.71 3.73
C PRO A 64 -13.59 8.54 2.52
N PRO A 65 -14.66 9.35 2.65
CA PRO A 65 -15.15 10.20 1.56
C PRO A 65 -14.07 11.16 1.01
N CYS A 66 -13.19 11.67 1.89
CA CYS A 66 -12.02 12.48 1.51
C CYS A 66 -11.16 11.76 0.46
N THR A 67 -10.89 10.48 0.67
CA THR A 67 -10.04 9.70 -0.23
C THR A 67 -10.78 9.30 -1.50
N GLN A 68 -12.07 8.98 -1.41
CA GLN A 68 -12.89 8.69 -2.59
C GLN A 68 -12.82 9.84 -3.61
N GLN A 69 -13.06 11.07 -3.13
CA GLN A 69 -12.95 12.27 -3.97
C GLN A 69 -11.55 12.45 -4.57
N LYS A 70 -10.48 12.31 -3.75
CA LYS A 70 -9.10 12.42 -4.24
C LYS A 70 -8.79 11.41 -5.35
N ILE A 71 -9.28 10.17 -5.22
CA ILE A 71 -9.05 9.14 -6.24
C ILE A 71 -9.80 9.47 -7.52
N GLU A 72 -11.07 9.90 -7.43
CA GLU A 72 -11.85 10.31 -8.59
C GLU A 72 -11.20 11.48 -9.34
N GLU A 73 -10.76 12.51 -8.62
CA GLU A 73 -10.04 13.65 -9.17
C GLU A 73 -8.73 13.20 -9.83
N THR A 74 -7.95 12.37 -9.14
CA THR A 74 -6.70 11.80 -9.67
C THR A 74 -6.96 11.06 -10.99
N LEU A 75 -7.96 10.18 -11.04
CA LEU A 75 -8.30 9.43 -12.25
C LEU A 75 -8.82 10.33 -13.38
N ALA A 76 -9.51 11.42 -13.06
CA ALA A 76 -9.93 12.41 -14.05
C ALA A 76 -8.73 13.14 -14.67
N THR A 77 -7.64 13.37 -13.92
CA THR A 77 -6.41 13.97 -14.45
C THR A 77 -5.60 13.04 -15.35
N LEU A 78 -5.85 11.73 -15.30
CA LEU A 78 -5.12 10.76 -16.13
C LEU A 78 -5.51 10.93 -17.60
N LYS A 79 -4.62 11.60 -18.35
CA LYS A 79 -4.83 11.89 -19.77
C LYS A 79 -4.71 10.61 -20.61
N PRO A 80 -5.75 10.27 -21.40
CA PRO A 80 -5.62 9.26 -22.42
C PRO A 80 -4.91 9.86 -23.64
N PHE A 81 -3.83 9.24 -24.14
CA PHE A 81 -3.19 9.66 -25.37
C PHE A 81 -3.78 8.87 -26.54
N SER A 82 -4.64 9.47 -27.37
CA SER A 82 -5.09 8.83 -28.60
C SER A 82 -4.09 9.07 -29.73
N SER A 83 -3.68 8.01 -30.43
CA SER A 83 -2.96 8.15 -31.72
C SER A 83 -3.95 8.35 -32.88
N TYR A 84 -3.40 8.75 -34.03
CA TYR A 84 -4.11 9.19 -35.24
C TYR A 84 -5.37 8.35 -35.53
N GLY A 85 -6.53 9.02 -35.52
CA GLY A 85 -7.83 8.42 -35.83
C GLY A 85 -8.66 7.91 -34.65
N GLN A 86 -8.26 8.13 -33.38
CA GLN A 86 -8.94 7.60 -32.17
C GLN A 86 -9.08 6.06 -32.12
N VAL A 87 -8.35 5.36 -32.98
CA VAL A 87 -8.35 3.88 -33.05
C VAL A 87 -7.45 3.26 -31.97
N LEU A 88 -6.40 3.97 -31.56
CA LEU A 88 -5.43 3.48 -30.56
C LEU A 88 -5.31 4.47 -29.40
N TRP A 89 -5.51 3.98 -28.17
CA TRP A 89 -5.35 4.72 -26.94
C TRP A 89 -4.12 4.21 -26.20
N PHE A 90 -3.15 5.09 -25.95
CA PHE A 90 -1.97 4.87 -25.14
C PHE A 90 -2.17 5.50 -23.76
N GLY A 91 -1.78 4.79 -22.70
CA GLY A 91 -1.98 5.22 -21.31
C GLY A 91 -3.35 4.85 -20.74
N PHE A 92 -3.84 5.63 -19.77
CA PHE A 92 -5.11 5.40 -19.07
C PHE A 92 -6.31 5.83 -19.93
N GLY A 93 -6.63 5.01 -20.94
CA GLY A 93 -7.80 5.21 -21.81
C GLY A 93 -9.13 5.32 -21.07
N VAL A 94 -10.15 5.86 -21.75
CA VAL A 94 -11.54 5.97 -21.22
C VAL A 94 -12.14 4.60 -20.86
N LYS A 95 -11.65 3.52 -21.48
CA LYS A 95 -12.04 2.13 -21.23
C LYS A 95 -11.08 1.36 -20.31
N HIS A 96 -10.11 2.05 -19.69
CA HIS A 96 -9.12 1.39 -18.86
C HIS A 96 -9.78 0.72 -17.66
N VAL A 97 -9.39 -0.53 -17.36
CA VAL A 97 -10.00 -1.36 -16.32
C VAL A 97 -9.95 -0.71 -14.93
N ALA A 98 -8.94 0.12 -14.67
CA ALA A 98 -8.87 0.95 -13.47
C ALA A 98 -10.10 1.88 -13.28
N ARG A 99 -10.66 2.43 -14.36
CA ARG A 99 -11.87 3.27 -14.31
C ARG A 99 -13.14 2.48 -14.01
N LEU A 100 -13.16 1.17 -14.31
CA LEU A 100 -14.27 0.30 -13.94
C LEU A 100 -14.19 -0.14 -12.48
N LEU A 101 -12.98 -0.29 -11.94
CA LEU A 101 -12.79 -0.66 -10.53
C LEU A 101 -13.43 0.39 -9.60
N VAL A 102 -13.26 1.68 -9.90
CA VAL A 102 -13.82 2.77 -9.08
C VAL A 102 -15.35 2.91 -9.14
N GLU A 103 -16.05 2.20 -10.03
CA GLU A 103 -17.52 2.18 -10.03
C GLU A 103 -18.10 1.49 -8.78
N SER A 104 -17.28 0.73 -8.06
CA SER A 104 -17.62 0.11 -6.77
C SER A 104 -16.67 0.59 -5.69
N GLU A 105 -17.15 0.72 -4.45
CA GLU A 105 -16.30 1.08 -3.31
C GLU A 105 -15.15 0.08 -3.15
N GLN A 106 -15.45 -1.22 -3.24
CA GLN A 106 -14.46 -2.29 -3.11
C GLN A 106 -13.39 -2.27 -4.20
N GLY A 107 -13.77 -1.95 -5.44
CA GLY A 107 -12.82 -1.78 -6.51
C GLY A 107 -12.00 -0.50 -6.37
N MET A 108 -12.56 0.59 -5.81
CA MET A 108 -11.80 1.80 -5.51
C MET A 108 -10.72 1.55 -4.46
N ILE A 109 -11.04 0.78 -3.42
CA ILE A 109 -10.09 0.32 -2.39
C ILE A 109 -8.99 -0.51 -3.02
N CYS A 110 -9.38 -1.50 -3.83
CA CYS A 110 -8.44 -2.34 -4.58
C CYS A 110 -7.49 -1.49 -5.42
N LEU A 111 -8.02 -0.49 -6.13
CA LEU A 111 -7.21 0.42 -6.95
C LEU A 111 -6.27 1.27 -6.10
N ALA A 112 -6.75 1.80 -4.98
CA ALA A 112 -5.95 2.64 -4.08
C ALA A 112 -4.73 1.87 -3.55
N LEU A 113 -4.94 0.63 -3.08
CA LEU A 113 -3.90 -0.21 -2.50
C LEU A 113 -2.95 -0.79 -3.53
N CYS A 114 -3.48 -1.35 -4.63
CA CYS A 114 -2.63 -1.85 -5.71
C CYS A 114 -1.82 -0.73 -6.36
N GLY A 115 -2.45 0.45 -6.53
CA GLY A 115 -1.80 1.66 -7.04
C GLY A 115 -0.71 2.16 -6.10
N SER A 116 -0.97 2.21 -4.80
CA SER A 116 -0.01 2.69 -3.80
C SER A 116 1.18 1.75 -3.62
N LEU A 117 0.96 0.43 -3.65
CA LEU A 117 2.02 -0.56 -3.65
C LEU A 117 2.92 -0.40 -4.88
N SER A 118 2.31 -0.22 -6.06
CA SER A 118 3.06 -0.05 -7.32
C SER A 118 3.88 1.24 -7.41
N VAL A 119 3.67 2.21 -6.52
CA VAL A 119 4.46 3.46 -6.47
C VAL A 119 5.85 3.20 -5.89
N SER A 120 5.99 2.28 -4.93
CA SER A 120 7.21 2.11 -4.14
C SER A 120 7.87 0.73 -4.27
N TYR A 121 7.14 -0.26 -4.78
CA TYR A 121 7.59 -1.64 -4.83
C TYR A 121 7.50 -2.24 -6.23
N GLU A 122 8.35 -3.24 -6.49
CA GLU A 122 8.29 -4.02 -7.71
C GLU A 122 7.06 -4.92 -7.77
N LYS A 123 6.54 -5.14 -8.98
CA LYS A 123 5.27 -5.85 -9.21
C LYS A 123 5.22 -7.23 -8.56
N PHE A 124 6.32 -7.98 -8.63
CA PHE A 124 6.40 -9.32 -8.05
C PHE A 124 6.28 -9.28 -6.52
N TYR A 125 6.93 -8.32 -5.88
CA TYR A 125 6.82 -8.09 -4.45
C TYR A 125 5.39 -7.68 -4.06
N CYS A 126 4.77 -6.74 -4.78
CA CYS A 126 3.38 -6.36 -4.55
C CYS A 126 2.42 -7.56 -4.63
N ALA A 127 2.62 -8.44 -5.61
CA ALA A 127 1.83 -9.65 -5.76
C ALA A 127 2.03 -10.64 -4.60
N GLN A 128 3.25 -10.74 -4.05
CA GLN A 128 3.50 -11.53 -2.84
C GLN A 128 2.78 -10.94 -1.62
N VAL A 129 2.73 -9.62 -1.47
CA VAL A 129 2.01 -8.95 -0.37
C VAL A 129 0.51 -9.24 -0.46
N LEU A 130 -0.09 -9.09 -1.65
CA LEU A 130 -1.52 -9.40 -1.85
C LEU A 130 -1.82 -10.87 -1.56
N ARG A 131 -0.96 -11.80 -2.00
CA ARG A 131 -1.09 -13.22 -1.65
C ARG A 131 -0.97 -13.46 -0.15
N SER A 132 -0.05 -12.79 0.54
CA SER A 132 0.06 -12.93 1.98
C SER A 132 -1.21 -12.46 2.69
N MET A 133 -1.79 -11.34 2.25
CA MET A 133 -3.07 -10.85 2.78
C MET A 133 -4.23 -11.84 2.55
N THR A 134 -4.23 -12.60 1.46
CA THR A 134 -5.23 -13.68 1.24
C THR A 134 -5.04 -14.80 2.25
N GLN A 135 -3.79 -15.21 2.48
CA GLN A 135 -3.42 -16.31 3.36
C GLN A 135 -3.69 -15.98 4.83
N LEU A 136 -3.38 -14.75 5.26
CA LEU A 136 -3.65 -14.26 6.61
C LEU A 136 -5.15 -14.21 6.94
N GLN A 137 -6.00 -14.11 5.92
CA GLN A 137 -7.46 -14.16 6.06
C GLN A 137 -8.03 -15.57 5.85
N ASN A 138 -7.18 -16.61 5.88
CA ASN A 138 -7.54 -18.02 5.76
C ASN A 138 -8.31 -18.37 4.48
N ALA A 139 -7.99 -17.72 3.35
CA ALA A 139 -8.53 -18.12 2.06
C ALA A 139 -8.18 -19.59 1.77
N SER A 140 -9.17 -20.39 1.36
CA SER A 140 -8.93 -21.78 0.97
C SER A 140 -7.94 -21.85 -0.20
N GLY A 141 -7.04 -22.83 -0.20
CA GLY A 141 -5.95 -22.94 -1.18
C GLY A 141 -6.42 -22.91 -2.65
N ASP A 142 -7.59 -23.49 -2.92
CA ASP A 142 -8.21 -23.52 -4.25
C ASP A 142 -8.80 -22.18 -4.70
N LEU A 143 -8.92 -21.22 -3.78
CA LEU A 143 -9.52 -19.90 -3.98
C LEU A 143 -8.50 -18.77 -3.91
N SER A 144 -7.22 -19.09 -3.70
CA SER A 144 -6.17 -18.08 -3.71
C SER A 144 -5.65 -17.90 -5.14
N PRO A 145 -5.77 -16.68 -5.72
CA PRO A 145 -5.15 -16.38 -7.00
C PRO A 145 -3.63 -16.58 -6.92
N SER A 146 -3.05 -16.94 -8.05
CA SER A 146 -1.61 -17.12 -8.23
C SER A 146 -0.88 -15.77 -8.22
N ILE A 147 0.44 -15.81 -8.01
CA ILE A 147 1.29 -14.60 -8.05
C ILE A 147 1.21 -13.88 -9.41
N SER A 148 1.08 -14.61 -10.52
CA SER A 148 0.94 -14.00 -11.85
C SER A 148 -0.39 -13.25 -11.99
N GLN A 149 -1.48 -13.83 -11.49
CA GLN A 149 -2.80 -13.20 -11.47
C GLN A 149 -2.80 -11.91 -10.62
N TRP A 150 -2.20 -11.96 -9.42
CA TRP A 150 -2.01 -10.77 -8.59
C TRP A 150 -1.14 -9.71 -9.29
N SER A 151 -0.08 -10.14 -9.97
CA SER A 151 0.80 -9.23 -10.72
C SER A 151 0.07 -8.51 -11.85
N GLN A 152 -0.88 -9.17 -12.52
CA GLN A 152 -1.72 -8.54 -13.56
C GLN A 152 -2.65 -7.48 -12.98
N LEU A 153 -3.26 -7.75 -11.83
CA LEU A 153 -4.08 -6.77 -11.12
C LEU A 153 -3.25 -5.54 -10.69
N ILE A 154 -2.06 -5.77 -10.13
CA ILE A 154 -1.10 -4.70 -9.81
C ILE A 154 -0.74 -3.91 -11.07
N ASN A 155 -0.49 -4.59 -12.19
CA ASN A 155 -0.13 -3.92 -13.44
C ASN A 155 -1.23 -2.99 -13.97
N ILE A 156 -2.49 -3.33 -13.76
CA ILE A 156 -3.62 -2.46 -14.13
C ILE A 156 -3.74 -1.25 -13.20
N CYS A 157 -3.48 -1.42 -11.92
CA CYS A 157 -3.52 -0.29 -10.98
C CYS A 157 -2.21 0.52 -11.03
N SER A 158 -1.17 0.00 -11.67
CA SER A 158 0.14 0.61 -11.74
C SER A 158 0.06 1.97 -12.42
N GLY A 159 0.46 3.01 -11.70
CA GLY A 159 0.52 4.36 -12.23
C GLY A 159 -0.73 5.21 -12.01
N THR A 160 -1.81 4.65 -11.47
CA THR A 160 -3.07 5.40 -11.25
C THR A 160 -2.89 6.54 -10.25
N LEU A 161 -2.00 6.37 -9.27
CA LEU A 161 -1.74 7.36 -8.22
C LEU A 161 -0.53 8.25 -8.49
N LEU A 162 0.15 8.12 -9.64
CA LEU A 162 1.36 8.89 -9.93
C LEU A 162 1.13 10.39 -10.12
N SER A 163 -0.09 10.80 -10.49
CA SER A 163 -0.45 12.22 -10.60
C SER A 163 -1.05 12.80 -9.32
N SER A 164 -1.22 11.99 -8.27
CA SER A 164 -1.69 12.43 -6.96
C SER A 164 -0.55 12.91 -6.07
N ASP A 165 -0.90 13.42 -4.88
CA ASP A 165 0.08 13.76 -3.84
C ASP A 165 0.68 12.54 -3.13
N PHE A 166 0.13 11.34 -3.33
CA PHE A 166 0.56 10.13 -2.63
C PHE A 166 2.08 9.86 -2.75
N PRO A 167 2.70 9.91 -3.96
CA PRO A 167 4.14 9.72 -4.09
C PRO A 167 4.95 10.77 -3.31
N ASN A 168 4.50 12.03 -3.29
CA ASN A 168 5.18 13.09 -2.56
C ASN A 168 5.11 12.88 -1.05
N ILE A 169 3.98 12.36 -0.54
CA ILE A 169 3.81 12.02 0.87
C ILE A 169 4.71 10.86 1.26
N VAL A 170 4.77 9.80 0.43
CA VAL A 170 5.70 8.68 0.64
C VAL A 170 7.15 9.18 0.72
N GLU A 171 7.55 10.10 -0.17
CA GLU A 171 8.89 10.69 -0.15
C GLU A 171 9.11 11.54 1.10
N GLY A 172 8.14 12.37 1.49
CA GLY A 172 8.18 13.18 2.72
C GLY A 172 8.40 12.33 3.97
N PHE A 173 7.64 11.24 4.13
CA PHE A 173 7.85 10.29 5.22
C PHE A 173 9.18 9.55 5.09
N SER A 174 9.58 9.17 3.87
CA SER A 174 10.86 8.50 3.65
C SER A 174 12.02 9.38 4.11
N ARG A 175 11.97 10.70 3.90
CA ARG A 175 13.02 11.61 4.42
C ARG A 175 13.19 11.56 5.93
N LEU A 176 12.16 11.21 6.69
CA LEU A 176 12.26 11.08 8.15
C LEU A 176 13.17 9.94 8.59
N TRP A 177 13.36 8.90 7.78
CA TRP A 177 14.33 7.87 8.14
C TRP A 177 15.76 8.34 7.85
N TYR A 178 15.98 9.37 7.01
CA TYR A 178 17.32 9.71 6.50
C TYR A 178 18.27 10.09 7.64
N ASN A 179 19.43 9.41 7.70
CA ASN A 179 20.47 9.70 8.68
C ASN A 179 21.72 10.23 7.96
N ALA A 180 21.97 11.53 8.08
CA ALA A 180 23.12 12.20 7.47
C ALA A 180 24.47 11.71 7.99
N GLN A 181 24.51 11.18 9.21
CA GLN A 181 25.73 10.70 9.85
C GLN A 181 26.10 9.29 9.38
N ASN A 182 25.11 8.52 8.91
CA ASN A 182 25.35 7.19 8.36
C ASN A 182 24.36 6.88 7.21
N PRO A 183 24.63 7.42 6.01
CA PRO A 183 23.78 7.19 4.83
C PRO A 183 23.78 5.72 4.36
N ALA A 184 24.74 4.91 4.81
CA ALA A 184 24.83 3.49 4.49
C ALA A 184 23.76 2.64 5.21
N ILE A 185 23.28 3.07 6.40
CA ILE A 185 22.23 2.33 7.13
C ILE A 185 21.01 2.13 6.25
N TRP A 186 20.63 3.15 5.48
CA TRP A 186 19.50 3.10 4.55
C TRP A 186 19.70 2.16 3.37
N GLN A 187 20.88 2.18 2.77
CA GLN A 187 21.19 1.37 1.60
C GLN A 187 21.36 -0.10 1.96
N GLN A 188 21.66 -0.39 3.23
CA GLN A 188 21.79 -1.74 3.75
C GLN A 188 20.46 -2.33 4.22
N GLN A 189 19.40 -1.54 4.38
CA GLN A 189 18.10 -2.04 4.79
C GLN A 189 17.38 -2.73 3.61
N GLY A 190 17.25 -4.05 3.68
CA GLY A 190 16.43 -4.83 2.74
C GLY A 190 14.95 -4.55 2.96
N GLY A 191 14.13 -4.72 1.92
CA GLY A 191 12.68 -4.59 2.02
C GLY A 191 12.08 -5.58 3.04
N THR A 192 11.03 -5.12 3.72
CA THR A 192 10.26 -5.90 4.69
C THR A 192 9.74 -7.20 4.05
N PRO A 193 9.67 -8.33 4.76
CA PRO A 193 9.01 -9.53 4.25
C PRO A 193 7.56 -9.25 3.83
N PRO A 194 7.08 -9.80 2.70
CA PRO A 194 5.71 -9.57 2.23
C PRO A 194 4.63 -9.90 3.27
N ASP A 195 4.91 -10.89 4.14
CA ASP A 195 4.00 -11.29 5.21
C ASP A 195 3.85 -10.24 6.30
N SER A 196 4.95 -9.64 6.73
CA SER A 196 4.94 -8.54 7.70
C SER A 196 4.23 -7.31 7.13
N LEU A 197 4.46 -6.99 5.86
CA LEU A 197 3.77 -5.85 5.21
C LEU A 197 2.27 -6.13 5.02
N GLY A 198 1.89 -7.35 4.64
CA GLY A 198 0.50 -7.78 4.56
C GLY A 198 -0.21 -7.71 5.91
N GLN A 199 0.43 -8.17 6.98
CA GLN A 199 -0.09 -8.07 8.35
C GLN A 199 -0.24 -6.61 8.82
N ALA A 200 0.71 -5.74 8.44
CA ALA A 200 0.65 -4.32 8.76
C ALA A 200 -0.54 -3.64 8.07
N LEU A 201 -0.77 -3.94 6.78
CA LEU A 201 -1.91 -3.44 6.02
C LEU A 201 -3.25 -3.89 6.61
N LEU A 202 -3.39 -5.18 6.95
CA LEU A 202 -4.60 -5.68 7.60
C LEU A 202 -4.84 -4.99 8.95
N THR A 203 -3.77 -4.70 9.71
CA THR A 203 -3.88 -3.97 10.97
C THR A 203 -4.31 -2.53 10.77
N LEU A 204 -3.80 -1.84 9.74
CA LEU A 204 -4.30 -0.51 9.37
C LEU A 204 -5.79 -0.53 9.02
N PHE A 205 -6.27 -1.58 8.35
CA PHE A 205 -7.70 -1.71 8.04
C PHE A 205 -8.55 -2.00 9.27
N ASP A 206 -8.03 -2.77 10.23
CA ASP A 206 -8.69 -2.93 11.54
C ASP A 206 -8.83 -1.57 12.24
N ILE A 207 -7.83 -0.67 12.13
CA ILE A 207 -7.92 0.69 12.68
C ILE A 207 -8.96 1.53 11.94
N ALA A 208 -8.90 1.55 10.61
CA ALA A 208 -9.80 2.36 9.79
C ALA A 208 -11.27 1.91 9.90
N SER A 209 -11.53 0.61 10.11
CA SER A 209 -12.87 0.08 10.36
C SER A 209 -13.38 0.33 11.78
N GLY A 210 -12.53 0.86 12.69
CA GLY A 210 -12.84 1.04 14.10
C GLY A 210 -12.79 -0.26 14.93
N SER A 211 -12.37 -1.38 14.32
CA SER A 211 -12.15 -2.65 15.02
C SER A 211 -10.97 -2.58 15.99
N LEU A 212 -10.02 -1.69 15.72
CA LEU A 212 -8.85 -1.40 16.55
C LEU A 212 -8.75 0.12 16.77
N GLN A 213 -8.50 0.55 18.01
CA GLN A 213 -8.43 1.98 18.32
C GLN A 213 -7.14 2.61 17.79
N SER A 214 -6.01 1.93 17.99
CA SER A 214 -4.69 2.39 17.63
C SER A 214 -3.72 1.22 17.47
N ALA A 215 -2.64 1.45 16.71
CA ALA A 215 -1.52 0.52 16.63
C ALA A 215 -0.19 1.25 16.52
N THR A 216 0.86 0.57 16.97
CA THR A 216 2.24 1.03 16.79
C THR A 216 2.99 0.15 15.81
N PHE A 217 3.53 0.76 14.77
CA PHE A 217 4.36 0.09 13.78
C PHE A 217 5.83 0.42 14.06
N VAL A 218 6.63 -0.63 14.16
CA VAL A 218 8.05 -0.51 14.49
C VAL A 218 8.84 -1.12 13.35
N GLY A 219 9.81 -0.39 12.80
CA GLY A 219 10.61 -0.95 11.73
C GLY A 219 11.43 0.03 10.92
N GLY A 220 11.90 -0.52 9.80
CA GLY A 220 12.72 0.17 8.81
C GLY A 220 11.93 1.15 7.92
N PRO A 221 12.52 1.59 6.79
CA PRO A 221 11.94 2.55 5.86
C PRO A 221 10.54 2.22 5.34
N ASP A 222 10.14 0.94 5.28
CA ASP A 222 8.79 0.56 4.86
C ASP A 222 7.70 1.07 5.83
N CYS A 223 8.05 1.35 7.09
CA CYS A 223 7.16 2.04 8.02
C CYS A 223 6.81 3.46 7.54
N ALA A 224 7.68 4.10 6.77
CA ALA A 224 7.41 5.40 6.15
C ALA A 224 6.30 5.27 5.08
N TRP A 225 6.29 4.17 4.32
CA TRP A 225 5.21 3.87 3.38
C TRP A 225 3.89 3.54 4.08
N ILE A 226 3.94 2.77 5.19
CA ILE A 226 2.78 2.51 6.04
C ILE A 226 2.19 3.82 6.59
N ALA A 227 3.03 4.76 7.02
CA ALA A 227 2.61 6.09 7.45
C ALA A 227 1.87 6.85 6.33
N ALA A 228 2.42 6.81 5.11
CA ALA A 228 1.81 7.45 3.95
C ALA A 228 0.45 6.83 3.58
N VAL A 229 0.32 5.50 3.66
CA VAL A 229 -0.96 4.80 3.43
C VAL A 229 -1.98 5.20 4.49
N ALA A 230 -1.59 5.17 5.78
CA ALA A 230 -2.45 5.57 6.88
C ALA A 230 -2.96 7.01 6.72
N GLU A 231 -2.08 7.94 6.36
CA GLU A 231 -2.44 9.34 6.21
C GLU A 231 -3.26 9.62 4.95
N TRP A 232 -2.79 9.16 3.78
CA TRP A 232 -3.36 9.60 2.51
C TRP A 232 -4.53 8.73 2.05
N ILE A 233 -4.44 7.40 2.20
CA ILE A 233 -5.50 6.47 1.79
C ILE A 233 -6.58 6.39 2.87
N LEU A 234 -6.17 6.24 4.13
CA LEU A 234 -7.09 5.93 5.22
C LEU A 234 -7.55 7.18 5.99
N CYS A 235 -7.03 8.38 5.65
CA CYS A 235 -7.30 9.63 6.37
C CYS A 235 -7.13 9.49 7.92
N LEU A 236 -6.22 8.62 8.38
CA LEU A 236 -5.96 8.39 9.81
C LEU A 236 -5.01 9.43 10.40
N SER A 237 -5.09 9.63 11.71
CA SER A 237 -4.08 10.41 12.45
C SER A 237 -2.79 9.61 12.61
N VAL A 238 -1.66 10.25 12.27
CA VAL A 238 -0.34 9.60 12.22
C VAL A 238 0.66 10.39 13.04
N GLU A 239 1.43 9.68 13.86
CA GLU A 239 2.59 10.21 14.56
C GLU A 239 3.83 9.37 14.24
N VAL A 240 4.95 10.03 13.95
CA VAL A 240 6.26 9.39 13.77
C VAL A 240 7.17 9.85 14.89
N ARG A 241 7.72 8.91 15.66
CA ARG A 241 8.70 9.18 16.71
C ARG A 241 10.00 8.45 16.43
N ASP A 242 11.08 9.03 16.92
CA ASP A 242 12.36 8.33 17.01
C ASP A 242 12.35 7.34 18.17
N ALA A 243 12.72 6.08 17.94
CA ALA A 243 12.69 5.06 18.98
C ALA A 243 13.80 5.21 20.03
N GLU A 244 14.88 5.95 19.74
CA GLU A 244 16.01 6.15 20.65
C GLU A 244 15.82 7.40 21.51
N SER A 245 15.37 8.51 20.92
CA SER A 245 15.18 9.79 21.62
C SER A 245 13.75 10.03 22.12
N ASP A 246 12.76 9.24 21.69
CA ASP A 246 11.31 9.47 21.88
C ASP A 246 10.84 10.85 21.36
N GLU A 247 11.62 11.46 20.46
CA GLU A 247 11.27 12.74 19.86
C GLU A 247 10.22 12.56 18.76
N SER A 248 9.16 13.39 18.80
CA SER A 248 8.15 13.44 17.74
C SER A 248 8.72 14.14 16.50
N LEU A 249 9.04 13.36 15.48
CA LEU A 249 9.55 13.83 14.19
C LEU A 249 8.43 14.36 13.28
N TYR A 250 7.24 13.79 13.41
CA TYR A 250 6.06 14.20 12.65
C TYR A 250 4.80 13.89 13.46
N ARG A 251 3.82 14.78 13.39
CA ARG A 251 2.51 14.53 13.99
C ARG A 251 1.42 15.22 13.18
N LYS A 252 0.44 14.44 12.75
CA LYS A 252 -0.81 14.91 12.17
C LYS A 252 -1.97 14.36 12.98
N VAL A 253 -2.57 15.22 13.78
CA VAL A 253 -3.78 14.90 14.56
C VAL A 253 -4.99 15.22 13.68
N GLY A 254 -5.99 14.35 13.67
CA GLY A 254 -7.25 14.64 12.99
C GLY A 254 -8.01 15.78 13.69
N ASP A 255 -9.01 16.36 13.04
CA ASP A 255 -9.84 17.46 13.58
C ASP A 255 -10.69 17.08 14.83
N GLY A 256 -10.51 15.88 15.37
CA GLY A 256 -11.22 15.37 16.56
C GLY A 256 -10.54 15.75 17.87
N HIS A 257 -11.32 15.81 18.95
CA HIS A 257 -10.88 16.14 20.32
C HIS A 257 -10.00 15.04 20.97
N CYS A 258 -9.52 14.07 20.21
CA CYS A 258 -8.67 12.98 20.69
C CYS A 258 -7.20 13.38 20.48
N HIS A 259 -6.48 13.59 21.59
CA HIS A 259 -5.07 14.00 21.56
C HIS A 259 -4.10 12.86 21.17
N GLU A 260 -4.60 11.64 20.98
CA GLU A 260 -3.80 10.45 20.69
C GLU A 260 -3.87 10.07 19.20
N ALA A 261 -2.72 9.75 18.61
CA ALA A 261 -2.63 9.31 17.23
C ALA A 261 -3.12 7.86 17.09
N GLN A 262 -3.92 7.59 16.06
CA GLN A 262 -4.40 6.24 15.75
C GLN A 262 -3.28 5.34 15.23
N VAL A 263 -2.32 5.93 14.51
CA VAL A 263 -1.16 5.21 13.98
C VAL A 263 0.11 5.86 14.52
N THR A 264 0.84 5.13 15.35
CA THR A 264 2.16 5.55 15.81
C THR A 264 3.23 4.77 15.07
N ILE A 265 4.22 5.45 14.52
CA ILE A 265 5.37 4.84 13.85
C ILE A 265 6.61 5.10 14.70
N LEU A 266 7.29 4.03 15.10
CA LEU A 266 8.59 4.13 15.79
C LEU A 266 9.71 3.85 14.79
N ARG A 267 10.47 4.89 14.48
CA ARG A 267 11.68 4.81 13.66
C ARG A 267 12.77 4.11 14.47
N ALA A 268 13.12 2.89 14.09
CA ALA A 268 14.19 2.11 14.73
C ALA A 268 15.23 1.66 13.69
N PHE A 269 16.49 2.01 13.88
CA PHE A 269 17.58 1.61 12.98
C PHE A 269 18.22 0.28 13.38
N HIS A 270 18.39 0.04 14.68
CA HIS A 270 18.99 -1.17 15.22
C HIS A 270 18.31 -1.56 16.54
N ARG A 271 17.77 -2.80 16.59
CA ARG A 271 17.15 -3.51 17.75
C ARG A 271 15.63 -3.40 17.87
N GLU A 272 15.08 -4.49 18.42
CA GLU A 272 13.75 -4.53 19.00
C GLU A 272 13.64 -3.45 20.10
N PRO A 273 12.68 -2.52 20.00
CA PRO A 273 12.47 -1.55 21.05
C PRO A 273 11.95 -2.27 22.30
N MET A 274 12.62 -2.06 23.44
CA MET A 274 11.98 -2.27 24.74
C MET A 274 10.99 -1.14 24.98
N VAL A 275 9.80 -1.22 24.39
CA VAL A 275 8.75 -0.23 24.61
C VAL A 275 7.50 -0.91 25.16
N ARG A 276 7.07 -0.48 26.36
CA ARG A 276 5.77 -0.82 26.94
C ARG A 276 4.71 0.07 26.30
N LEU A 277 4.15 -0.38 25.19
CA LEU A 277 2.96 0.24 24.58
C LEU A 277 1.70 -0.48 25.04
N LYS A 278 0.59 0.26 25.16
CA LYS A 278 -0.73 -0.27 25.54
C LYS A 278 -1.47 -0.92 24.37
N ASP A 279 -0.99 -0.75 23.15
CA ASP A 279 -1.73 -1.04 21.92
C ASP A 279 -1.11 -2.20 21.11
N LYS A 280 -1.79 -2.61 20.02
CA LYS A 280 -1.30 -3.65 19.12
C LYS A 280 0.01 -3.18 18.45
N ILE A 281 1.07 -3.96 18.59
CA ILE A 281 2.38 -3.68 17.99
C ILE A 281 2.54 -4.52 16.72
N CYS A 282 2.93 -3.88 15.62
CA CYS A 282 3.28 -4.54 14.37
C CYS A 282 4.75 -4.27 14.03
N PHE A 283 5.52 -5.35 13.87
CA PHE A 283 6.94 -5.26 13.53
C PHE A 283 7.13 -5.41 12.00
N LEU A 284 7.80 -4.44 11.39
CA LEU A 284 8.23 -4.46 9.99
C LEU A 284 9.76 -4.56 9.96
N PRO A 285 10.31 -5.79 10.03
CA PRO A 285 11.75 -5.97 10.08
C PRO A 285 12.39 -5.50 8.78
N SER A 286 13.52 -4.82 8.89
CA SER A 286 14.39 -4.60 7.74
C SER A 286 14.97 -5.95 7.29
N GLY A 287 14.87 -6.25 5.99
CA GLY A 287 15.17 -7.55 5.40
C GLY A 287 16.62 -8.05 5.49
N VAL A 288 17.51 -7.35 6.19
CA VAL A 288 18.90 -7.76 6.47
C VAL A 288 19.04 -8.57 7.75
N SER A 289 18.08 -8.49 8.67
CA SER A 289 18.26 -8.96 10.05
C SER A 289 18.21 -10.49 10.19
N ASP A 290 17.47 -11.17 9.30
CA ASP A 290 17.07 -12.57 9.53
C ASP A 290 17.66 -13.58 8.54
N PHE A 291 18.37 -13.14 7.50
CA PHE A 291 18.90 -14.04 6.48
C PHE A 291 20.44 -14.03 6.43
N HIS A 292 21.04 -14.97 7.17
CA HIS A 292 22.25 -15.65 6.70
C HIS A 292 21.89 -16.50 5.46
N ALA A 293 21.55 -15.85 4.35
CA ALA A 293 21.39 -16.51 3.06
C ALA A 293 22.33 -15.85 2.05
N THR A 294 23.50 -16.45 1.92
CA THR A 294 24.32 -16.34 0.72
C THR A 294 23.51 -16.79 -0.49
N THR A 295 22.97 -15.86 -1.26
CA THR A 295 22.78 -16.02 -2.71
C THR A 295 22.57 -14.68 -3.39
N ALA A 296 23.41 -14.42 -4.39
CA ALA A 296 23.27 -13.31 -5.32
C ALA A 296 21.91 -13.36 -6.02
N GLY A 297 21.04 -12.37 -5.80
CA GLY A 297 19.85 -12.17 -6.63
C GLY A 297 18.68 -11.43 -6.00
N ASP A 298 18.40 -11.57 -4.70
CA ASP A 298 17.12 -11.10 -4.10
C ASP A 298 17.27 -9.74 -3.39
N LYS A 299 17.75 -8.72 -4.11
CA LYS A 299 17.76 -7.34 -3.60
C LYS A 299 16.33 -6.79 -3.66
N ARG A 300 15.56 -7.00 -2.58
CA ARG A 300 14.25 -6.35 -2.39
C ARG A 300 14.50 -4.90 -2.02
N VAL A 301 14.44 -4.02 -3.02
CA VAL A 301 14.70 -2.58 -2.84
C VAL A 301 13.37 -1.87 -2.62
N PHE A 302 13.22 -1.23 -1.45
CA PHE A 302 12.23 -0.16 -1.30
C PHE A 302 12.69 1.02 -2.15
N ALA A 303 12.01 1.24 -3.28
CA ALA A 303 12.26 2.42 -4.08
C ALA A 303 11.51 3.58 -3.45
N ARG A 304 12.26 4.62 -3.04
CA ARG A 304 11.67 5.91 -2.71
C ARG A 304 10.69 6.31 -3.81
N ALA A 305 9.60 6.95 -3.40
CA ALA A 305 8.72 7.57 -4.37
C ALA A 305 9.45 8.73 -5.09
N ARG A 306 8.83 9.29 -6.12
CA ARG A 306 9.48 10.27 -7.00
C ARG A 306 9.91 11.52 -6.22
N SER A 307 11.16 11.93 -6.37
CA SER A 307 11.62 13.26 -5.99
C SER A 307 11.12 14.31 -6.98
N SER A 308 10.68 15.46 -6.46
CA SER A 308 10.40 16.64 -7.29
C SER A 308 11.67 17.17 -7.95
N TRP A 309 11.56 17.86 -9.09
CA TRP A 309 12.74 18.47 -9.75
C TRP A 309 13.45 19.48 -8.83
N GLU A 310 12.69 20.13 -7.94
CA GLU A 310 13.24 21.11 -7.00
C GLU A 310 14.15 20.45 -5.95
N THR A 311 13.90 19.17 -5.62
CA THR A 311 14.60 18.47 -4.53
C THR A 311 15.43 17.28 -4.98
N ILE A 312 15.33 16.83 -6.22
CA ILE A 312 16.00 15.61 -6.68
C ILE A 312 17.52 15.68 -6.55
N LEU A 313 18.14 16.85 -6.65
CA LEU A 313 19.59 16.99 -6.46
C LEU A 313 19.98 16.78 -5.00
N SER A 314 19.25 17.35 -4.05
CA SER A 314 19.47 17.09 -2.62
C SER A 314 19.12 15.64 -2.24
N ASP A 315 18.11 15.07 -2.88
CA ASP A 315 17.66 13.69 -2.61
C ASP A 315 18.64 12.66 -3.18
N THR A 316 19.23 12.93 -4.36
CA THR A 316 20.21 12.07 -5.04
C THR A 316 21.60 12.18 -4.43
N PHE A 317 21.98 13.37 -3.97
CA PHE A 317 23.29 13.67 -3.41
C PHE A 317 23.19 14.07 -1.94
N PRO A 318 22.95 13.10 -1.05
CA PRO A 318 22.80 13.34 0.37
C PRO A 318 24.02 14.03 1.02
N GLY A 319 23.75 14.90 1.99
CA GLY A 319 24.80 15.54 2.81
C GLY A 319 25.63 16.56 2.03
N ASP A 320 26.95 16.53 2.23
CA ASP A 320 27.88 17.42 1.53
C ASP A 320 28.29 16.90 0.14
N ALA A 321 27.76 15.75 -0.30
CA ALA A 321 28.08 15.15 -1.59
C ALA A 321 27.70 16.07 -2.77
N LEU A 322 26.56 16.76 -2.71
CA LEU A 322 26.17 17.74 -3.72
C LEU A 322 27.15 18.91 -3.74
N GLN A 323 27.54 19.38 -2.56
CA GLN A 323 28.45 20.50 -2.39
C GLN A 323 29.86 20.15 -2.89
N ARG A 324 30.31 18.90 -2.65
CA ARG A 324 31.56 18.33 -3.20
C ARG A 324 31.52 18.14 -4.71
N LEU A 325 30.37 17.75 -5.26
CA LEU A 325 30.16 17.64 -6.71
C LEU A 325 30.22 19.02 -7.37
N LEU A 326 29.56 20.02 -6.77
CA LEU A 326 29.55 21.41 -7.23
C LEU A 326 30.89 22.12 -7.02
N SER A 327 31.67 21.72 -6.02
CA SER A 327 33.01 22.25 -5.75
C SER A 327 34.12 21.53 -6.52
N SER A 328 33.82 20.42 -7.21
CA SER A 328 34.78 19.66 -8.01
C SER A 328 35.12 20.42 -9.30
N GLU A 329 36.39 20.41 -9.70
CA GLU A 329 36.87 21.03 -10.95
C GLU A 329 36.13 20.52 -12.20
N ALA A 330 35.45 19.36 -12.13
CA ALA A 330 34.63 18.82 -13.20
C ALA A 330 33.44 19.74 -13.60
N VAL A 331 32.88 20.52 -12.66
CA VAL A 331 31.78 21.47 -12.97
C VAL A 331 32.31 22.71 -13.70
N ARG A 332 33.57 23.09 -13.46
CA ARG A 332 34.22 24.17 -14.23
C ARG A 332 34.42 23.78 -15.71
N ALA A 333 34.56 22.49 -16.02
CA ALA A 333 34.63 22.02 -17.41
C ALA A 333 33.25 22.03 -18.11
N PHE A 334 32.15 21.77 -17.39
CA PHE A 334 30.80 21.80 -17.96
C PHE A 334 30.30 23.20 -18.35
N PHE A 335 30.76 24.25 -17.66
CA PHE A 335 30.44 25.64 -17.99
C PHE A 335 31.35 26.25 -19.08
N VAL A 336 32.30 25.50 -19.63
CA VAL A 336 33.22 25.92 -20.71
C VAL A 336 32.95 25.14 -22.01
N MET A 337 31.70 24.75 -22.25
CA MET A 337 31.26 24.36 -23.60
C MET A 337 30.74 25.59 -24.36
N PRO A 338 31.20 25.87 -25.59
CA PRO A 338 30.71 27.00 -26.37
C PRO A 338 29.23 26.78 -26.70
N ARG A 339 28.44 27.84 -26.57
CA ARG A 339 27.07 27.89 -27.08
C ARG A 339 27.11 27.57 -28.58
N PHE A 340 26.50 26.46 -28.97
CA PHE A 340 26.04 26.20 -30.34
C PHE A 340 24.53 26.22 -30.37
#